data_AF-A0A843H6Y3-F1
#
_entry.id   AF-A0A843H6Y3-F1
#
_cell.length_a   1.000
_cell.length_b   1.000
_cell.length_c   1.000
_cell.angle_alpha   90.00
_cell.angle_beta   90.00
_cell.angle_gamma   90.00
#
_symmetry.space_group_name_H-M   'P 1'
#
loop_
_entity.id
_entity.type
_entity.pdbx_description
1 polymer ?
#
loop_
_entity_poly.entity_id
_entity_poly.type
_entity_poly.pdbx_seq_one_letter_code
_entity_poly.pdbx_strand_id
1 'polypeptide(L)'
;MDFVEKFLIDNKVYPSTIGFNYFVEAVHFVEKGETNMTEIYKKIAKKYNTNPIKVERDVRTVKNRIGGKVISNFMGNKEVIFTLARYKTLEVLN
;
A
#
# COMPACT_ATOMS: atom_id res chain seq x y z
N MET A 1 10.43 -12.74 4.33
CA MET A 1 9.12 -12.07 4.18
C MET A 1 9.39 -10.59 4.20
N ASP A 2 8.88 -9.83 3.23
CA ASP A 2 9.09 -8.38 3.14
C ASP A 2 8.45 -7.66 4.34
N PHE A 3 9.04 -6.55 4.81
CA PHE A 3 8.51 -5.78 5.96
C PHE A 3 7.05 -5.39 5.77
N VAL A 4 6.68 -4.90 4.58
CA VAL A 4 5.32 -4.44 4.28
C VAL A 4 4.36 -5.62 4.30
N GLU A 5 4.76 -6.75 3.72
CA GLU A 5 3.96 -7.99 3.74
C GLU A 5 3.71 -8.46 5.17
N LYS A 6 4.76 -8.50 6.00
CA LYS A 6 4.66 -8.87 7.42
C LYS A 6 3.74 -7.91 8.17
N PHE A 7 3.93 -6.60 8.01
CA PHE A 7 3.08 -5.57 8.62
C PHE A 7 1.60 -5.74 8.24
N LEU A 8 1.30 -6.03 6.97
CA LEU A 8 -0.07 -6.26 6.51
C LEU A 8 -0.68 -7.53 7.14
N ILE A 9 0.09 -8.62 7.23
CA ILE A 9 -0.35 -9.89 7.84
C ILE A 9 -0.60 -9.73 9.34
N ASP A 10 0.29 -9.04 10.05
CA ASP A 10 0.14 -8.71 11.48
C ASP A 10 -1.15 -7.90 11.73
N ASN A 11 -1.60 -7.16 10.72
CA ASN A 11 -2.84 -6.40 10.69
C ASN A 11 -4.03 -7.14 10.02
N LYS A 12 -3.96 -8.47 9.91
CA LYS A 12 -5.02 -9.34 9.35
C LYS A 12 -5.40 -9.04 7.89
N VAL A 13 -4.48 -8.48 7.12
CA VAL A 13 -4.61 -8.34 5.66
C VAL A 13 -3.74 -9.41 5.02
N TYR A 14 -4.40 -10.40 4.40
CA TYR A 14 -3.73 -11.58 3.88
C TYR A 14 -3.49 -11.50 2.36
N PRO A 15 -2.45 -12.17 1.83
CA PRO A 15 -2.13 -12.19 0.39
C PRO A 15 -3.26 -12.67 -0.53
N SER A 16 -4.22 -13.43 0.00
CA SER A 16 -5.42 -13.87 -0.73
C SER A 16 -6.35 -12.71 -1.12
N THR A 17 -6.22 -11.54 -0.49
CA THR A 17 -6.97 -10.34 -0.89
C THR A 17 -6.22 -9.56 -1.96
N ILE A 18 -6.88 -9.26 -3.08
CA ILE A 18 -6.23 -8.54 -4.19
C ILE A 18 -5.68 -7.17 -3.78
N GLY A 19 -6.35 -6.50 -2.83
CA GLY A 19 -5.90 -5.24 -2.25
C GLY A 19 -4.54 -5.34 -1.55
N PHE A 20 -4.18 -6.50 -0.98
CA PHE A 20 -2.86 -6.75 -0.40
C PHE A 20 -1.77 -6.51 -1.45
N ASN A 21 -1.89 -7.17 -2.60
CA ASN A 21 -0.92 -7.07 -3.69
C ASN A 21 -0.84 -5.64 -4.23
N TYR A 22 -1.98 -4.96 -4.40
CA TYR A 22 -1.98 -3.56 -4.83
C TYR A 22 -1.27 -2.65 -3.83
N PHE A 23 -1.46 -2.89 -2.54
CA PHE A 23 -0.87 -2.08 -1.48
C PHE A 23 0.65 -2.24 -1.43
N VAL A 24 1.14 -3.50 -1.48
CA VAL A 24 2.58 -3.82 -1.54
C VAL A 24 3.23 -3.17 -2.76
N GLU A 25 2.60 -3.29 -3.94
CA GLU A 25 3.11 -2.67 -5.17
C GLU A 25 3.14 -1.15 -5.09
N ALA A 26 2.12 -0.53 -4.47
CA ALA A 26 2.09 0.91 -4.31
C ALA A 26 3.25 1.41 -3.43
N VAL A 27 3.56 0.69 -2.34
CA VAL A 27 4.73 0.99 -1.49
C VAL A 27 6.03 0.84 -2.29
N HIS A 28 6.17 -0.25 -3.06
CA HIS A 28 7.34 -0.49 -3.91
C HIS A 28 7.56 0.59 -4.98
N PHE A 29 6.49 1.14 -5.57
CA PHE A 29 6.63 2.25 -6.49
C PHE A 29 7.14 3.52 -5.80
N VAL A 30 6.68 3.79 -4.57
CA VAL A 30 7.17 4.94 -3.78
C VAL A 30 8.63 4.75 -3.39
N GLU A 31 9.05 3.55 -3.02
CA GLU A 31 10.47 3.23 -2.76
C GLU A 31 11.36 3.51 -3.97
N LYS A 32 10.85 3.28 -5.18
CA LYS A 32 11.53 3.59 -6.45
C LYS A 32 11.49 5.08 -6.82
N GLY A 33 10.94 5.94 -5.96
CA GLY A 33 10.88 7.38 -6.16
C GLY A 33 9.65 7.90 -6.89
N GLU A 34 8.66 7.05 -7.21
CA GLU A 34 7.40 7.53 -7.76
C GLU A 34 6.56 8.19 -6.65
N THR A 35 6.16 9.44 -6.84
CA THR A 35 5.40 10.19 -5.83
C THR A 35 3.97 10.52 -6.26
N ASN A 36 3.64 10.34 -7.54
CA ASN A 36 2.32 10.60 -8.06
C ASN A 36 1.41 9.37 -7.89
N MET A 37 0.55 9.40 -6.88
CA MET A 37 -0.38 8.29 -6.58
C MET A 37 -1.28 7.91 -7.75
N THR A 38 -1.70 8.87 -8.58
CA THR A 38 -2.53 8.59 -9.76
C THR A 38 -1.77 7.74 -10.77
N GLU A 39 -0.48 8.03 -10.98
CA GLU A 39 0.39 7.25 -11.87
C GLU A 39 0.70 5.87 -11.28
N ILE A 40 0.92 5.78 -9.96
CA ILE A 40 1.06 4.49 -9.26
C ILE A 40 -0.17 3.61 -9.50
N TYR A 41 -1.37 4.13 -9.28
CA TYR A 41 -2.60 3.37 -9.49
C TYR A 41 -2.80 2.96 -10.95
N LYS A 42 -2.41 3.81 -11.93
CA LYS A 42 -2.43 3.43 -13.35
C LYS A 42 -1.45 2.30 -13.67
N LYS A 43 -0.22 2.35 -13.14
CA LYS A 43 0.81 1.32 -13.34
C LYS A 43 0.36 -0.02 -12.75
N ILE A 44 -0.19 -0.01 -11.53
CA ILE A 44 -0.77 -1.21 -10.90
C ILE A 44 -1.96 -1.71 -11.71
N ALA A 45 -2.89 -0.81 -12.09
CA ALA A 45 -4.06 -1.20 -12.88
C ALA A 45 -3.67 -1.89 -14.19
N LYS A 46 -2.65 -1.38 -14.89
CA LYS A 46 -2.08 -2.01 -16.09
C LYS A 46 -1.50 -3.39 -15.80
N LYS A 47 -0.72 -3.54 -14.72
CA LYS A 47 -0.08 -4.81 -14.32
C LYS A 47 -1.11 -5.90 -13.98
N TYR A 48 -2.21 -5.53 -13.34
CA TYR A 48 -3.24 -6.46 -12.88
C TYR A 48 -4.47 -6.50 -13.80
N ASN A 49 -4.37 -5.95 -15.01
CA ASN A 49 -5.45 -5.88 -16.00
C ASN A 49 -6.79 -5.39 -15.40
N THR A 50 -6.75 -4.24 -14.73
CA THR A 50 -7.90 -3.63 -14.06
C THR A 50 -7.95 -2.11 -14.30
N ASN A 51 -8.82 -1.40 -13.57
CA ASN A 51 -8.92 0.06 -13.66
C ASN A 51 -8.34 0.77 -12.42
N PRO A 52 -7.80 2.00 -12.57
CA PRO A 52 -7.18 2.73 -11.45
C PRO A 52 -8.13 3.01 -10.28
N ILE A 53 -9.42 3.20 -10.54
CA ILE A 53 -10.44 3.48 -9.51
C ILE A 53 -10.62 2.26 -8.59
N LYS A 54 -10.64 1.05 -9.17
CA LYS A 54 -10.72 -0.21 -8.41
C LYS A 54 -9.46 -0.40 -7.56
N VAL A 55 -8.28 -0.12 -8.11
CA VAL A 55 -7.02 -0.17 -7.35
C VAL A 55 -7.08 0.76 -6.15
N GLU A 56 -7.46 2.02 -6.36
CA GLU A 56 -7.56 3.03 -5.31
C GLU A 56 -8.54 2.62 -4.20
N ARG A 57 -9.71 2.08 -4.58
CA ARG A 57 -10.71 1.56 -3.66
C ARG A 57 -10.20 0.39 -2.84
N ASP A 58 -9.58 -0.60 -3.48
CA ASP A 58 -9.11 -1.81 -2.80
C ASP A 58 -7.92 -1.48 -1.87
N VAL A 59 -7.05 -0.52 -2.26
CA VAL A 59 -6.01 0.07 -1.39
C VAL A 59 -6.62 0.77 -0.18
N ARG A 60 -7.70 1.54 -0.37
CA ARG A 60 -8.43 2.20 0.72
C ARG A 60 -9.01 1.16 1.69
N THR A 61 -9.53 0.06 1.18
CA THR A 61 -10.04 -1.05 2.02
C THR A 61 -8.92 -1.66 2.87
N VAL A 62 -7.74 -1.87 2.31
CA VAL A 62 -6.57 -2.33 3.07
C VAL A 62 -6.20 -1.32 4.15
N LYS A 63 -6.07 -0.04 3.79
CA LYS A 63 -5.79 1.06 4.73
C LYS A 63 -6.75 1.06 5.93
N ASN A 64 -8.04 0.91 5.67
CA ASN A 64 -9.07 0.90 6.71
C ASN A 64 -8.97 -0.33 7.63
N ARG A 65 -8.36 -1.43 7.19
CA ARG A 65 -8.13 -2.63 8.02
C ARG A 65 -6.89 -2.51 8.89
N ILE A 66 -5.79 -1.96 8.36
CA ILE A 66 -4.51 -1.87 9.07
C ILE A 66 -4.48 -0.77 10.13
N GLY A 67 -5.39 0.19 10.06
CA GLY A 67 -5.27 1.41 10.83
C GLY A 67 -5.87 1.42 12.24
N GLY A 68 -6.73 0.44 12.57
CA GLY A 68 -7.74 0.65 13.63
C GLY A 68 -8.53 1.96 13.40
N LYS A 69 -9.42 2.34 14.33
CA LYS A 69 -10.21 3.61 14.18
C LYS A 69 -9.33 4.88 14.07
N VAL A 70 -8.06 4.83 14.49
CA VAL A 70 -7.20 6.02 14.58
C VAL A 70 -6.50 6.30 13.25
N ILE A 71 -5.70 5.37 12.70
CA ILE A 71 -4.98 5.64 11.45
C ILE A 71 -5.97 5.70 10.27
N SER A 72 -7.07 4.93 10.29
CA SER A 72 -8.06 4.94 9.21
C SER A 72 -8.74 6.30 9.02
N ASN A 73 -8.90 7.05 10.12
CA ASN A 73 -9.66 8.31 10.16
C ASN A 73 -8.77 9.54 9.98
N PHE A 74 -7.48 9.46 10.32
CA PHE A 74 -6.57 10.60 10.29
C PHE A 74 -5.55 10.56 9.14
N MET A 75 -5.35 9.40 8.49
CA MET A 75 -4.44 9.29 7.35
C MET A 75 -5.16 8.80 6.08
N GLY A 76 -4.89 9.47 4.96
CA GLY A 76 -5.26 9.06 3.61
C GLY A 76 -4.36 7.98 3.05
N ASN A 77 -4.76 7.38 1.91
CA ASN A 77 -4.02 6.29 1.27
C ASN A 77 -2.55 6.66 1.01
N LYS A 78 -2.31 7.87 0.50
CA LYS A 78 -0.96 8.39 0.18
C LYS A 78 -0.07 8.41 1.41
N GLU A 79 -0.56 8.93 2.53
CA GLU A 79 0.25 9.13 3.74
C GLU A 79 0.67 7.80 4.35
N VAL A 80 -0.23 6.82 4.38
CA VAL A 80 0.09 5.48 4.90
C VAL A 80 1.12 4.78 4.01
N ILE A 81 0.94 4.84 2.69
CA ILE A 81 1.88 4.21 1.73
C ILE A 81 3.27 4.85 1.83
N PHE A 82 3.35 6.18 1.89
CA PHE A 82 4.63 6.90 2.01
C PHE A 82 5.32 6.63 3.35
N THR A 83 4.54 6.54 4.43
CA THR A 83 5.06 6.22 5.76
C THR A 83 5.70 4.84 5.76
N LEU A 84 5.00 3.83 5.22
CA LEU A 84 5.53 2.47 5.14
C LEU A 84 6.75 2.35 4.23
N ALA A 85 6.75 3.04 3.08
CA ALA A 85 7.91 3.12 2.20
C ALA A 85 9.13 3.69 2.94
N ARG A 86 8.94 4.77 3.72
CA ARG A 86 10.01 5.39 4.50
C ARG A 86 10.55 4.46 5.59
N TYR A 87 9.67 3.78 6.33
CA TYR A 87 10.11 2.82 7.36
C TYR A 87 10.89 1.65 6.77
N LYS A 88 10.45 1.10 5.63
CA LYS A 88 11.18 0.03 4.97
C LYS A 88 12.56 0.48 4.51
N THR A 89 12.70 1.69 3.96
CA THR A 89 14.03 2.24 3.63
C THR A 89 14.94 2.36 4.86
N LEU A 90 14.39 2.72 6.02
CA LEU A 90 15.16 2.81 7.27
C LEU A 90 15.55 1.44 7.84
N GLU A 91 14.70 0.41 7.70
CA GLU A 91 15.06 -0.95 8.08
C GLU A 91 16.18 -1.54 7.21
N VAL A 92 16.19 -1.25 5.89
CA VAL A 92 17.24 -1.72 4.97
C VAL A 92 18.61 -1.10 5.27
N LEU A 93 18.65 0.07 5.92
CA LEU A 93 19.88 0.78 6.28
C LEU A 93 20.46 0.35 7.64
N ASN A 94 19.74 -0.48 8.42
CA ASN A 94 20.19 -1.04 9.71
C ASN A 94 20.51 -2.53 9.58
#